data_AF-A0A9Q4FSL6-F1
#
_entry.id   AF-A0A9Q4FSL6-F1
#
_cell.length_a   1.000
_cell.length_b   1.000
_cell.length_c   1.000
_cell.angle_alpha   90.00
_cell.angle_beta   90.00
_cell.angle_gamma   90.00
#
_symmetry.space_group_name_H-M   'P 1'
#
loop_
_entity.id
_entity.type
_entity.pdbx_description
1 polymer ?
#
loop_
_entity_poly.entity_id
_entity_poly.type
_entity_poly.pdbx_seq_one_letter_code
_entity_poly.pdbx_strand_id
1 'polypeptide(L)'
;MTTEPTKEALFKQRFVSVLADFKQNGIKDSEAMELIGSLAASLADSLEQKSWTGAKQAMTAAAYDALLDSFQTRGNKAHQNGQTKQAYALQLLGVSLVAMTQRSDADLMTGEKLLDQMIDSAVAHYRRTRARH
;
A
#
# COMPACT_ATOMS: atom_id res chain seq x y z
N MET A 1 3.52 -29.78 20.55
CA MET A 1 4.20 -28.48 20.53
C MET A 1 3.63 -27.69 19.37
N THR A 2 2.81 -26.66 19.64
CA THR A 2 2.39 -25.72 18.60
C THR A 2 3.50 -24.70 18.44
N THR A 3 4.32 -24.84 17.39
CA THR A 3 5.30 -23.83 17.01
C THR A 3 4.56 -22.53 16.68
N GLU A 4 4.91 -21.45 17.36
CA GLU A 4 4.40 -20.11 17.03
C GLU A 4 4.75 -19.77 15.57
N PRO A 5 3.84 -19.13 14.83
CA PRO A 5 4.10 -18.75 13.44
C PRO A 5 5.22 -17.70 13.36
N THR A 6 6.08 -17.81 12.34
CA THR A 6 7.15 -16.82 12.10
C THR A 6 6.57 -15.46 11.71
N LYS A 7 7.39 -14.40 11.76
CA LYS A 7 6.97 -13.05 11.33
C LYS A 7 6.56 -13.02 9.87
N GLU A 8 7.27 -13.76 9.02
CA GLU A 8 6.99 -13.90 7.60
C GLU A 8 5.64 -14.60 7.38
N ALA A 9 5.35 -15.67 8.14
CA ALA A 9 4.08 -16.37 8.07
C ALA A 9 2.90 -15.47 8.50
N LEU A 10 3.09 -14.71 9.59
CA LEU A 10 2.09 -13.73 10.06
C LEU A 10 1.89 -12.60 9.05
N PHE A 11 2.97 -12.10 8.43
CA PHE A 11 2.87 -11.10 7.37
C PHE A 11 2.12 -11.65 6.17
N LYS A 12 2.45 -12.87 5.71
CA LYS A 12 1.78 -13.51 4.57
C LYS A 12 0.28 -13.64 4.80
N GLN A 13 -0.13 -14.07 6.00
CA GLN A 13 -1.55 -14.13 6.34
C GLN A 13 -2.21 -12.74 6.24
N ARG A 14 -1.61 -11.71 6.84
CA ARG A 14 -2.13 -10.34 6.78
C ARG A 14 -2.18 -9.80 5.35
N PHE A 15 -1.14 -10.04 4.56
CA PHE A 15 -1.06 -9.64 3.16
C PHE A 15 -2.21 -10.24 2.35
N VAL A 16 -2.46 -11.54 2.49
CA VAL A 16 -3.56 -12.23 1.81
C VAL A 16 -4.92 -11.64 2.21
N SER A 17 -5.14 -11.38 3.50
CA SER A 17 -6.38 -10.76 3.98
C SER A 17 -6.59 -9.36 3.40
N VAL A 18 -5.56 -8.52 3.40
CA VAL A 18 -5.63 -7.16 2.84
C VAL A 18 -5.87 -7.20 1.33
N LEU A 19 -5.19 -8.07 0.59
CA LEU A 19 -5.39 -8.22 -0.85
C LEU A 19 -6.81 -8.71 -1.18
N ALA A 20 -7.33 -9.66 -0.41
CA ALA A 20 -8.69 -10.17 -0.60
C ALA A 20 -9.75 -9.09 -0.33
N ASP A 21 -9.62 -8.37 0.79
CA ASP A 21 -10.52 -7.27 1.13
C ASP A 21 -10.47 -6.15 0.09
N PHE A 22 -9.26 -5.77 -0.36
CA PHE A 22 -9.11 -4.74 -1.39
C PHE A 22 -9.81 -5.11 -2.69
N LYS A 23 -9.66 -6.37 -3.14
CA LYS A 23 -10.35 -6.89 -4.33
C LYS A 23 -11.87 -6.90 -4.18
N GLN A 24 -12.40 -7.21 -2.99
CA GLN A 24 -13.83 -7.37 -2.77
C GLN A 24 -14.55 -6.05 -2.51
N ASN A 25 -13.93 -5.18 -1.71
CA ASN A 25 -14.53 -4.00 -1.11
C ASN A 25 -13.81 -2.72 -1.52
N GLY A 26 -12.49 -2.67 -1.35
CA GLY A 26 -11.71 -1.43 -1.55
C GLY A 26 -11.82 -0.84 -2.96
N ILE A 27 -11.81 -1.68 -4.01
CA ILE A 27 -11.97 -1.23 -5.41
C ILE A 27 -13.34 -0.57 -5.66
N LYS A 28 -14.37 -0.91 -4.88
CA LYS A 28 -15.73 -0.39 -5.02
C LYS A 28 -15.96 0.90 -4.20
N ASP A 29 -15.07 1.20 -3.26
CA ASP A 29 -15.13 2.40 -2.44
C ASP A 29 -14.36 3.52 -3.14
N SER A 30 -15.09 4.41 -3.81
CA SER A 30 -14.49 5.52 -4.58
C SER A 30 -13.67 6.45 -3.71
N GLU A 31 -14.07 6.69 -2.46
CA GLU A 31 -13.34 7.57 -1.54
C GLU A 31 -12.05 6.90 -1.05
N ALA A 32 -12.08 5.60 -0.74
CA ALA A 32 -10.86 4.85 -0.43
C ALA A 32 -9.89 4.85 -1.63
N MET A 33 -10.39 4.63 -2.85
CA MET A 33 -9.56 4.66 -4.07
C MET A 33 -8.97 6.05 -4.36
N GLU A 34 -9.72 7.13 -4.11
CA GLU A 34 -9.24 8.51 -4.20
C GLU A 34 -8.10 8.75 -3.19
N LEU A 35 -8.25 8.30 -1.94
CA LEU A 35 -7.22 8.43 -0.90
C LEU A 35 -5.96 7.60 -1.23
N ILE A 36 -6.13 6.36 -1.69
CA ILE A 36 -5.00 5.51 -2.13
C ILE A 36 -4.26 6.18 -3.29
N GLY A 37 -4.99 6.61 -4.33
CA GLY A 37 -4.42 7.24 -5.51
C GLY A 37 -3.69 8.54 -5.17
N SER A 38 -4.29 9.41 -4.36
CA SER A 38 -3.69 10.69 -3.96
C SER A 38 -2.44 10.54 -3.10
N LEU A 39 -2.44 9.64 -2.12
CA LEU A 39 -1.28 9.37 -1.27
C LEU A 39 -0.14 8.76 -2.08
N ALA A 40 -0.43 7.74 -2.89
CA ALA A 40 0.58 7.09 -3.71
C ALA A 40 1.13 8.01 -4.80
N ALA A 41 0.29 8.85 -5.42
CA ALA A 41 0.72 9.85 -6.40
C ALA A 41 1.65 10.88 -5.77
N SER A 42 1.29 11.43 -4.60
CA SER A 42 2.10 12.42 -3.91
C SER A 42 3.48 11.88 -3.54
N LEU A 43 3.55 10.61 -3.12
CA LEU A 43 4.81 9.94 -2.81
C LEU A 43 5.64 9.67 -4.07
N ALA A 44 5.01 9.19 -5.14
CA ALA A 44 5.68 9.00 -6.42
C ALA A 44 6.26 10.32 -6.95
N ASP A 45 5.48 11.41 -6.89
CA ASP A 45 5.92 12.75 -7.30
C ASP A 45 7.13 13.23 -6.49
N SER A 46 7.16 12.98 -5.17
CA SER A 46 8.29 13.35 -4.30
C SER A 46 9.60 12.61 -4.63
N LEU A 47 9.50 11.48 -5.33
CA LEU A 47 10.62 10.67 -5.80
C LEU A 47 10.83 10.79 -7.32
N GLU A 48 10.17 11.77 -7.95
CA GLU A 48 10.20 12.01 -9.40
C GLU A 48 9.75 10.80 -10.24
N GLN A 49 8.85 9.99 -9.69
CA GLN A 49 8.32 8.78 -10.32
C GLN A 49 6.90 8.96 -10.84
N LYS A 50 6.59 8.24 -11.92
CA LYS A 50 5.26 8.27 -12.54
C LYS A 50 4.28 7.26 -11.94
N SER A 51 4.73 6.36 -11.07
CA SER A 51 3.89 5.30 -10.53
C SER A 51 4.32 4.94 -9.11
N TRP A 52 3.43 4.28 -8.37
CA TRP A 52 3.76 3.71 -7.07
C TRP A 52 4.84 2.63 -7.20
N THR A 53 4.71 1.78 -8.22
CA THR A 53 5.74 0.76 -8.52
C THR A 53 7.12 1.39 -8.76
N GLY A 54 7.17 2.47 -9.56
CA GLY A 54 8.40 3.21 -9.82
C GLY A 54 8.94 3.86 -8.55
N ALA A 55 8.07 4.42 -7.71
CA ALA A 55 8.44 4.98 -6.41
C ALA A 55 9.15 3.93 -5.55
N LYS A 56 8.54 2.74 -5.35
CA LYS A 56 9.15 1.64 -4.58
C LYS A 56 10.53 1.21 -5.12
N GLN A 57 10.71 1.20 -6.43
CA GLN A 57 11.98 0.84 -7.07
C GLN A 57 13.07 1.91 -6.90
N ALA A 58 12.68 3.19 -6.85
CA ALA A 58 13.59 4.31 -6.68
C ALA A 58 13.94 4.60 -5.22
N MET A 59 13.18 4.07 -4.26
CA MET A 59 13.38 4.32 -2.84
C MET A 59 14.71 3.76 -2.33
N THR A 60 15.41 4.57 -1.54
CA THR A 60 16.54 4.11 -0.72
C THR A 60 16.01 3.35 0.51
N ALA A 61 16.86 2.55 1.14
CA ALA A 61 16.52 1.86 2.39
C ALA A 61 16.07 2.85 3.49
N ALA A 62 16.76 3.98 3.64
CA ALA A 62 16.38 5.01 4.60
C ALA A 62 15.01 5.63 4.30
N ALA A 63 14.70 5.89 3.02
CA ALA A 63 13.39 6.39 2.62
C ALA A 63 12.29 5.34 2.86
N TYR A 64 12.57 4.06 2.62
CA TYR A 64 11.67 2.96 2.92
C TYR A 64 11.34 2.89 4.41
N ASP A 65 12.35 2.88 5.29
CA ASP A 65 12.14 2.77 6.74
C ASP A 65 11.34 3.97 7.27
N ALA A 66 11.70 5.19 6.85
CA ALA A 66 11.00 6.40 7.25
C ALA A 66 9.54 6.43 6.76
N LEU A 67 9.27 5.95 5.54
CA LEU A 67 7.92 5.90 5.01
C LEU A 67 7.06 4.85 5.72
N LEU A 68 7.64 3.68 6.02
CA LEU A 68 6.94 2.63 6.74
C LEU A 68 6.55 3.08 8.16
N ASP A 69 7.47 3.74 8.87
CA ASP A 69 7.17 4.32 10.19
C ASP A 69 6.09 5.41 10.11
N SER A 70 6.16 6.28 9.10
CA SER A 70 5.16 7.31 8.84
C SER A 70 3.77 6.71 8.58
N PHE A 71 3.68 5.64 7.77
CA PHE A 71 2.43 4.94 7.51
C PHE A 71 1.85 4.30 8.76
N GLN A 72 2.68 3.65 9.58
CA GLN A 72 2.25 3.08 10.84
C GLN A 72 1.71 4.17 11.79
N THR A 73 2.47 5.23 11.99
CA THR A 73 2.09 6.34 12.88
C THR A 73 0.80 7.03 12.43
N ARG A 74 0.72 7.41 11.14
CA ARG A 74 -0.46 8.08 10.58
C ARG A 74 -1.66 7.16 10.50
N GLY A 75 -1.46 5.88 10.17
CA GLY A 75 -2.51 4.87 10.08
C GLY A 75 -3.15 4.61 11.43
N ASN A 76 -2.33 4.45 12.47
CA ASN A 76 -2.81 4.28 13.85
C ASN A 76 -3.59 5.51 14.32
N LYS A 77 -3.07 6.72 14.06
CA LYS A 77 -3.76 7.97 14.39
C LYS A 77 -5.10 8.11 13.65
N ALA A 78 -5.12 7.80 12.35
CA ALA A 78 -6.34 7.82 11.55
C ALA A 78 -7.38 6.83 12.11
N HIS A 79 -6.96 5.62 12.48
CA HIS A 79 -7.82 4.63 13.09
C HIS A 79 -8.41 5.10 14.42
N GLN A 80 -7.57 5.64 15.32
CA GLN A 80 -8.00 6.20 16.61
C GLN A 80 -9.01 7.35 16.45
N ASN A 81 -8.88 8.13 15.37
CA ASN A 81 -9.77 9.24 15.06
C ASN A 81 -11.04 8.81 14.28
N GLY A 82 -11.26 7.52 14.04
CA GLY A 82 -12.39 7.03 13.26
C GLY A 82 -12.30 7.28 11.75
N GLN A 83 -11.12 7.70 11.25
CA GLN A 83 -10.86 7.96 9.83
C GLN A 83 -10.53 6.64 9.10
N THR A 84 -11.51 5.74 9.06
CA THR A 84 -11.34 4.34 8.62
C THR A 84 -10.75 4.22 7.22
N LYS A 85 -11.21 5.01 6.25
CA LYS A 85 -10.71 5.00 4.86
C LYS A 85 -9.26 5.48 4.75
N GLN A 86 -8.87 6.47 5.54
CA GLN A 86 -7.49 6.93 5.59
C GLN A 86 -6.57 5.89 6.24
N ALA A 87 -7.01 5.28 7.35
CA ALA A 87 -6.29 4.18 7.98
C ALA A 87 -6.12 3.00 7.01
N TYR A 88 -7.18 2.68 6.27
CA TYR A 88 -7.19 1.64 5.24
C TYR A 88 -6.17 1.91 4.13
N ALA A 89 -6.18 3.12 3.55
CA ALA A 89 -5.25 3.50 2.48
C ALA A 89 -3.79 3.39 2.96
N LEU A 90 -3.49 3.87 4.17
CA LEU A 90 -2.15 3.79 4.75
C LEU A 90 -1.72 2.35 5.06
N GLN A 91 -2.64 1.51 5.53
CA GLN A 91 -2.38 0.08 5.73
C GLN A 91 -2.08 -0.63 4.40
N LEU A 92 -2.88 -0.37 3.35
CA LEU A 92 -2.71 -0.98 2.04
C LEU A 92 -1.33 -0.62 1.44
N LEU A 93 -0.95 0.66 1.50
CA LEU A 93 0.35 1.12 1.01
C LEU A 93 1.51 0.55 1.85
N GLY A 94 1.36 0.48 3.18
CA GLY A 94 2.35 -0.14 4.06
C GLY A 94 2.55 -1.63 3.79
N VAL A 95 1.46 -2.37 3.54
CA VAL A 95 1.54 -3.79 3.17
C VAL A 95 2.22 -3.97 1.80
N SER A 96 1.93 -3.11 0.82
CA SER A 96 2.62 -3.12 -0.49
C SER A 96 4.13 -2.83 -0.35
N LEU A 97 4.54 -1.93 0.56
CA LEU A 97 5.96 -1.70 0.85
C LEU A 97 6.62 -2.94 1.43
N VAL A 98 6.06 -3.50 2.50
CA VAL A 98 6.69 -4.66 3.16
C VAL A 98 6.76 -5.86 2.21
N ALA A 99 5.73 -6.09 1.38
CA ALA A 99 5.72 -7.17 0.40
C ALA A 99 6.91 -7.09 -0.58
N MET A 100 7.38 -5.88 -0.90
CA MET A 100 8.54 -5.66 -1.78
C MET A 100 9.86 -6.22 -1.22
N THR A 101 9.92 -6.48 0.08
CA THR A 101 11.09 -7.03 0.77
C THR A 101 11.05 -8.57 0.85
N GLN A 102 9.87 -9.18 0.62
CA GLN A 102 9.63 -10.61 0.81
C GLN A 102 9.94 -11.42 -0.46
N ARG A 103 11.12 -11.21 -1.04
CA ARG A 103 11.52 -11.76 -2.36
C ARG A 103 11.72 -13.28 -2.39
N SER A 104 11.81 -13.93 -1.23
CA SER A 104 11.94 -15.38 -1.14
C SER A 104 10.61 -16.13 -1.23
N ASP A 105 9.46 -15.44 -1.19
CA ASP A 105 8.13 -16.05 -1.25
C ASP A 105 7.43 -15.72 -2.58
N ALA A 106 7.27 -16.73 -3.44
CA ALA A 106 6.71 -16.57 -4.78
C ALA A 106 5.23 -16.14 -4.78
N ASP A 107 4.46 -16.53 -3.77
CA ASP A 107 3.05 -16.13 -3.65
C ASP A 107 2.96 -14.65 -3.29
N LEU A 108 3.80 -14.20 -2.35
CA LEU A 108 3.88 -12.79 -1.98
C LEU A 108 4.34 -11.94 -3.15
N MET A 109 5.33 -12.38 -3.93
CA MET A 109 5.76 -11.67 -5.14
C MET A 109 4.65 -11.54 -6.18
N THR A 110 3.84 -12.58 -6.35
CA THR A 110 2.72 -12.57 -7.31
C THR A 110 1.60 -11.66 -6.81
N GLY A 111 1.25 -11.76 -5.53
CA GLY A 111 0.28 -10.89 -4.89
C GLY A 111 0.69 -9.43 -4.87
N GLU A 112 1.98 -9.14 -4.62
CA GLU A 112 2.55 -7.79 -4.62
C GLU A 112 2.33 -7.14 -5.99
N LYS A 113 2.67 -7.82 -7.07
CA LYS A 113 2.48 -7.30 -8.44
C LYS A 113 1.02 -6.94 -8.72
N LEU A 114 0.08 -7.78 -8.27
CA LEU A 114 -1.35 -7.50 -8.42
C LEU A 114 -1.75 -6.27 -7.61
N LEU A 115 -1.31 -6.18 -6.35
CA LEU A 115 -1.56 -5.04 -5.48
C LEU A 115 -1.03 -3.74 -6.09
N ASP A 116 0.20 -3.76 -6.57
CA ASP A 116 0.88 -2.63 -7.19
C ASP A 116 0.16 -2.14 -8.45
N GLN A 117 -0.27 -3.05 -9.33
CA GLN A 117 -1.05 -2.70 -10.52
C GLN A 117 -2.36 -1.97 -10.19
N MET A 118 -3.03 -2.40 -9.11
CA MET A 118 -4.26 -1.76 -8.67
C MET A 118 -3.99 -0.37 -8.06
N ILE A 119 -2.92 -0.22 -7.27
CA ILE A 119 -2.49 1.08 -6.74
C ILE A 119 -2.08 2.03 -7.88
N ASP A 120 -1.32 1.55 -8.88
CA ASP A 120 -0.93 2.34 -10.05
C ASP A 120 -2.14 2.78 -10.88
N SER A 121 -3.17 1.95 -10.96
CA SER A 121 -4.45 2.31 -11.57
C SER A 121 -5.15 3.44 -10.81
N ALA A 122 -5.13 3.41 -9.47
CA ALA A 122 -5.65 4.48 -8.61
C ALA A 122 -4.86 5.79 -8.79
N VAL A 123 -3.51 5.71 -8.85
CA VAL A 123 -2.63 6.86 -9.12
C VAL A 123 -2.97 7.49 -10.48
N ALA A 124 -3.08 6.67 -11.52
CA ALA A 124 -3.43 7.13 -12.86
C ALA A 124 -4.82 7.78 -12.90
N HIS A 125 -5.80 7.21 -12.20
CA HIS A 125 -7.13 7.79 -12.08
C HIS A 125 -7.08 9.16 -11.39
N TYR A 126 -6.46 9.25 -10.20
CA TYR A 126 -6.33 10.49 -9.44
C TYR A 126 -5.65 11.61 -10.23
N ARG A 127 -4.58 11.30 -10.96
CA ARG A 127 -3.90 12.30 -11.80
C ARG A 127 -4.78 12.79 -12.96
N ARG A 128 -5.56 11.90 -13.58
CA ARG A 128 -6.48 12.28 -14.67
C ARG A 128 -7.63 13.16 -14.18
N THR A 129 -8.17 12.90 -12.99
CA THR A 129 -9.25 13.72 -12.41
C THR A 129 -8.72 15.10 -12.01
N ARG A 130 -7.54 15.15 -11.36
CA ARG A 130 -6.93 16.42 -10.95
C ARG A 130 -6.53 17.32 -12.12
N ALA A 131 -6.02 16.78 -13.22
CA ALA A 131 -5.63 17.57 -14.39
C ALA A 131 -6.82 18.20 -15.16
N ARG A 132 -8.06 17.82 -14.83
CA ARG A 132 -9.28 18.33 -15.46
C ARG A 132 -9.94 19.46 -14.68
N HIS A 133 -9.37 19.83 -13.53
CA HIS A 133 -9.81 20.94 -12.67
C HIS A 133 -8.72 22.00 -12.59
#